data_AF-A0A957K3Z1-F1
#
_entry.id   AF-A0A957K3Z1-F1
#
_cell.length_a   1.000
_cell.length_b   1.000
_cell.length_c   1.000
_cell.angle_alpha   90.00
_cell.angle_beta   90.00
_cell.angle_gamma   90.00
#
_symmetry.space_group_name_H-M   'P 1'
#
loop_
_entity.id
_entity.type
_entity.pdbx_description
1 polymer ?
#
loop_
_entity_poly.entity_id
_entity_poly.type
_entity_poly.pdbx_seq_one_letter_code
_entity_poly.pdbx_strand_id
1 'polypeptide(L)'
;MLRLTRPDKAQLPGLLVVFLVTIPVALWAFWGAAEMFFEGWGTGLTTFAYLIPFALSLLLALVALRWPRFGGWLIIVAGTVFTVWVFNLQMGRGAAFSWQFLLSWFPVTILLALTGILFILEGRYRRSRQAAGWRPPASWVRRHWQSLVVAGLPTIVVLGVVLYWLPTILTRQDDGDRSARLIEGNGVSLVWAPAGPGWNWKQDFGGYPSWNSIAFYGVEPIGMGKNELDGFATVEDMAVTGLCSYLAEDGVTLLPEPAYIWRFPTVDEIVRTLALHGENAGCTWDGTDRWAECLLRPDKETPLWASNQEPVYMWALDEANSEDAYYVSYQGAIGSQPKNWGNPRHGFRCVHD
;
A
#
# COMPACT_ATOMS: atom_id res chain seq x y z
N MET A 1 -25.96 -8.11 41.11
CA MET A 1 -25.22 -6.90 41.54
C MET A 1 -23.73 -7.18 41.51
N LEU A 2 -23.02 -6.72 40.47
CA LEU A 2 -21.55 -6.75 40.42
C LEU A 2 -21.02 -5.59 41.28
N ARG A 3 -20.52 -5.88 42.49
CA ARG A 3 -19.71 -4.90 43.25
C ARG A 3 -18.44 -4.64 42.46
N LEU A 4 -18.38 -3.51 41.76
CA LEU A 4 -17.14 -2.96 41.21
C LEU A 4 -16.27 -2.51 42.39
N THR A 5 -15.51 -3.44 42.95
CA THR A 5 -14.40 -3.11 43.85
C THR A 5 -13.37 -2.32 43.05
N ARG A 6 -12.87 -1.20 43.60
CA ARG A 6 -11.85 -0.39 42.92
C ARG A 6 -10.70 -1.30 42.50
N PRO A 7 -10.21 -1.19 41.25
CA PRO A 7 -9.08 -2.00 40.81
C PRO A 7 -7.91 -1.72 41.73
N ASP A 8 -7.36 -2.80 42.31
CA ASP A 8 -6.10 -2.73 43.03
C ASP A 8 -5.06 -2.09 42.12
N LYS A 9 -4.31 -1.11 42.62
CA LYS A 9 -3.30 -0.36 41.84
C LYS A 9 -2.32 -1.32 41.15
N ALA A 10 -2.11 -2.51 41.72
CA ALA A 10 -1.29 -3.58 41.16
C ALA A 10 -1.83 -4.22 39.86
N GLN A 11 -3.09 -3.96 39.46
CA GLN A 11 -3.70 -4.48 38.23
C GLN A 11 -3.70 -3.47 37.07
N LEU A 12 -3.46 -2.19 37.36
CA LEU A 12 -3.46 -1.11 36.35
C LEU A 12 -2.48 -1.35 35.19
N PRO A 13 -1.21 -1.77 35.43
CA PRO A 13 -0.28 -2.02 34.34
C PRO A 13 -0.80 -3.09 33.37
N GLY A 14 -1.34 -4.19 33.89
CA GLY A 14 -1.89 -5.27 33.07
C GLY A 14 -3.09 -4.86 32.23
N LEU A 15 -3.93 -3.92 32.70
CA LEU A 15 -5.04 -3.37 31.90
C LEU A 15 -4.52 -2.43 30.80
N LEU A 16 -3.67 -1.46 31.18
CA LEU A 16 -3.12 -0.47 30.25
C LEU A 16 -2.37 -1.13 29.09
N VAL A 17 -1.56 -2.14 29.39
CA VAL A 17 -0.79 -2.87 28.39
C VAL A 17 -1.68 -3.56 27.37
N VAL A 18 -2.81 -4.15 27.78
CA VAL A 18 -3.76 -4.79 26.85
C VAL A 18 -4.26 -3.77 25.84
N PHE A 19 -4.66 -2.56 26.27
CA PHE A 19 -5.10 -1.52 25.35
C PHE A 19 -3.96 -1.05 24.43
N LEU A 20 -2.79 -0.77 25.01
CA LEU A 20 -1.62 -0.26 24.29
C LEU A 20 -1.09 -1.22 23.21
N VAL A 21 -1.23 -2.54 23.39
CA VAL A 21 -0.87 -3.50 22.33
C VAL A 21 -2.02 -3.81 21.39
N THR A 22 -3.27 -3.84 21.86
CA THR A 22 -4.40 -4.23 21.00
C THR A 22 -4.62 -3.22 19.90
N ILE A 23 -4.52 -1.91 20.19
CA ILE A 23 -4.78 -0.86 19.21
C ILE A 23 -3.80 -0.95 18.02
N PRO A 24 -2.47 -0.97 18.21
CA PRO A 24 -1.53 -1.14 17.10
C PRO A 24 -1.71 -2.45 16.35
N VAL A 25 -1.97 -3.58 17.05
CA VAL A 25 -2.20 -4.87 16.39
C VAL A 25 -3.46 -4.81 15.51
N ALA A 26 -4.54 -4.18 15.99
CA ALA A 26 -5.77 -3.98 15.22
C ALA A 26 -5.56 -3.04 14.03
N LEU A 27 -4.75 -1.99 14.17
CA LEU A 27 -4.39 -1.11 13.07
C LEU A 27 -3.60 -1.85 11.98
N TRP A 28 -2.60 -2.66 12.38
CA TRP A 28 -1.85 -3.49 11.43
C TRP A 28 -2.74 -4.55 10.76
N ALA A 29 -3.71 -5.09 11.50
CA ALA A 29 -4.69 -6.01 10.95
C ALA A 29 -5.59 -5.32 9.89
N PHE A 30 -6.08 -4.12 10.19
CA PHE A 30 -6.86 -3.32 9.25
C PHE A 30 -6.06 -3.00 8.00
N TRP A 31 -4.88 -2.38 8.16
CA TRP A 31 -4.03 -1.97 7.05
C TRP A 31 -3.60 -3.18 6.20
N GLY A 32 -3.08 -4.23 6.84
CA GLY A 32 -2.60 -5.42 6.13
C GLY A 32 -3.71 -6.14 5.37
N ALA A 33 -4.91 -6.25 5.95
CA ALA A 33 -6.04 -6.84 5.25
C ALA A 33 -6.56 -5.94 4.12
N ALA A 34 -6.59 -4.62 4.31
CA ALA A 34 -7.05 -3.67 3.29
C ALA A 34 -6.11 -3.66 2.07
N GLU A 35 -4.79 -3.57 2.29
CA GLU A 35 -3.77 -3.62 1.24
C GLU A 35 -3.75 -4.98 0.54
N MET A 36 -3.97 -6.08 1.28
CA MET A 36 -4.11 -7.41 0.69
C MET A 36 -5.23 -7.44 -0.37
N PHE A 37 -6.37 -6.79 -0.13
CA PHE A 37 -7.47 -6.75 -1.10
C PHE A 37 -7.28 -5.68 -2.19
N PHE A 38 -6.77 -4.51 -1.80
CA PHE A 38 -6.60 -3.38 -2.70
C PHE A 38 -5.48 -3.64 -3.73
N GLU A 39 -4.31 -4.08 -3.26
CA GLU A 39 -3.12 -4.27 -4.09
C GLU A 39 -2.75 -5.73 -4.32
N GLY A 40 -2.82 -6.53 -3.26
CA GLY A 40 -2.28 -7.89 -3.27
C GLY A 40 -3.13 -8.89 -4.04
N TRP A 41 -4.46 -8.71 -4.08
CA TRP A 41 -5.35 -9.77 -4.51
C TRP A 41 -5.13 -10.16 -5.98
N GLY A 42 -5.03 -11.47 -6.24
CA GLY A 42 -4.79 -12.01 -7.57
C GLY A 42 -3.32 -12.13 -7.98
N THR A 43 -2.38 -11.61 -7.17
CA THR A 43 -0.93 -11.63 -7.49
C THR A 43 -0.18 -12.87 -6.97
N GLY A 44 -0.89 -13.84 -6.39
CA GLY A 44 -0.29 -15.08 -5.85
C GLY A 44 0.15 -14.94 -4.40
N LEU A 45 1.35 -15.46 -4.05
CA LEU A 45 1.82 -15.49 -2.65
C LEU A 45 2.07 -14.11 -2.04
N THR A 46 2.37 -13.11 -2.88
CA THR A 46 2.53 -11.70 -2.49
C THR A 46 1.29 -11.13 -1.83
N THR A 47 0.10 -11.65 -2.16
CA THR A 47 -1.18 -11.32 -1.49
C THR A 47 -1.05 -11.38 0.03
N PHE A 48 -0.48 -12.47 0.57
CA PHE A 48 -0.41 -12.68 2.02
C PHE A 48 0.75 -11.94 2.69
N ALA A 49 1.69 -11.38 1.91
CA ALA A 49 2.81 -10.64 2.46
C ALA A 49 2.35 -9.39 3.24
N TYR A 50 1.22 -8.78 2.83
CA TYR A 50 0.59 -7.66 3.54
C TYR A 50 0.12 -8.00 4.96
N LEU A 51 -0.10 -9.28 5.27
CA LEU A 51 -0.47 -9.74 6.62
C LEU A 51 0.73 -9.98 7.55
N ILE A 52 1.96 -9.94 7.04
CA ILE A 52 3.18 -10.19 7.84
C ILE A 52 3.28 -9.20 9.02
N PRO A 53 3.13 -7.87 8.85
CA PRO A 53 3.20 -6.93 9.97
C PRO A 53 2.16 -7.21 11.06
N PHE A 54 0.94 -7.58 10.67
CA PHE A 54 -0.11 -8.00 11.59
C PHE A 54 0.28 -9.28 12.35
N ALA A 55 0.70 -10.32 11.63
CA ALA A 55 1.07 -11.61 12.23
C ALA A 55 2.23 -11.46 13.23
N LEU A 56 3.27 -10.71 12.88
CA LEU A 56 4.41 -10.45 13.76
C LEU A 56 4.00 -9.63 15.00
N SER A 57 3.18 -8.59 14.82
CA SER A 57 2.69 -7.77 15.92
C SER A 57 1.81 -8.57 16.89
N LEU A 58 0.92 -9.40 16.37
CA LEU A 58 0.06 -10.28 17.16
C LEU A 58 0.90 -11.32 17.92
N LEU A 59 1.86 -11.97 17.26
CA LEU A 59 2.76 -12.93 17.89
C LEU A 59 3.53 -12.28 19.05
N LEU A 60 4.12 -11.11 18.82
CA LEU A 60 4.86 -10.36 19.84
C LEU A 60 3.97 -10.01 21.04
N ALA A 61 2.74 -9.56 20.80
CA ALA A 61 1.78 -9.26 21.85
C ALA A 61 1.38 -10.51 22.65
N LEU A 62 1.14 -11.64 22.00
CA LEU A 62 0.81 -12.91 22.67
C LEU A 62 1.97 -13.45 23.50
N VAL A 63 3.20 -13.39 22.97
CA VAL A 63 4.44 -13.72 23.71
C VAL A 63 4.57 -12.84 24.94
N ALA A 64 4.33 -11.53 24.82
CA ALA A 64 4.39 -10.60 25.95
C ALA A 64 3.29 -10.84 26.99
N LEU A 65 2.08 -11.20 26.60
CA LEU A 65 1.03 -11.60 27.56
C LEU A 65 1.39 -12.89 28.30
N ARG A 66 1.98 -13.86 27.59
CA ARG A 66 2.35 -15.18 28.14
C ARG A 66 3.58 -15.10 29.05
N TRP A 67 4.54 -14.25 28.71
CA TRP A 67 5.78 -14.03 29.45
C TRP A 67 6.12 -12.53 29.57
N PRO A 68 5.42 -11.77 30.45
CA PRO A 68 5.52 -10.31 30.48
C PRO A 68 6.93 -9.73 30.61
N ARG A 69 7.80 -10.33 31.42
CA ARG A 69 9.18 -9.83 31.54
C ARG A 69 9.99 -10.02 30.27
N PHE A 70 9.91 -11.21 29.68
CA PHE A 70 10.64 -11.53 28.46
C PHE A 70 10.08 -10.75 27.27
N GLY A 71 8.76 -10.79 27.07
CA GLY A 71 8.14 -10.06 25.98
C GLY A 71 8.22 -8.54 26.12
N GLY A 72 8.25 -8.00 27.35
CA GLY A 72 8.51 -6.57 27.56
C GLY A 72 9.90 -6.14 27.08
N TRP A 73 10.94 -6.94 27.37
CA TRP A 73 12.28 -6.72 26.80
C TRP A 73 12.29 -6.91 25.28
N LEU A 74 11.62 -7.93 24.77
CA LEU A 74 11.53 -8.20 23.34
C LEU A 74 10.89 -7.04 22.59
N ILE A 75 9.82 -6.44 23.12
CA ILE A 75 9.16 -5.25 22.54
C ILE A 75 10.11 -4.05 22.52
N ILE A 76 10.86 -3.80 23.60
CA ILE A 76 11.83 -2.70 23.66
C ILE A 76 12.89 -2.89 22.56
N VAL A 77 13.51 -4.07 22.51
CA VAL A 77 14.57 -4.39 21.53
C VAL A 77 14.04 -4.31 20.10
N ALA A 78 12.89 -4.95 19.82
CA ALA A 78 12.27 -4.91 18.50
C ALA A 78 11.90 -3.48 18.08
N GLY A 79 11.36 -2.67 18.99
CA GLY A 79 11.03 -1.28 18.72
C GLY A 79 12.26 -0.41 18.45
N THR A 80 13.35 -0.63 19.19
CA THR A 80 14.63 0.05 18.94
C THR A 80 15.20 -0.32 17.57
N VAL A 81 15.26 -1.62 17.25
CA VAL A 81 15.75 -2.10 15.94
C VAL A 81 14.91 -1.54 14.79
N PHE A 82 13.57 -1.56 14.93
CA PHE A 82 12.67 -0.99 13.94
C PHE A 82 12.90 0.52 13.76
N THR A 83 13.07 1.27 14.85
CA THR A 83 13.36 2.71 14.79
C THR A 83 14.66 2.99 14.05
N VAL A 84 15.73 2.24 14.35
CA VAL A 84 17.02 2.39 13.66
C VAL A 84 16.89 2.08 12.17
N TRP A 85 16.16 1.01 11.82
CA TRP A 85 15.91 0.64 10.43
C TRP A 85 15.13 1.72 9.67
N VAL A 86 14.04 2.24 10.24
CA VAL A 86 13.26 3.34 9.64
C VAL A 86 14.12 4.58 9.45
N PHE A 87 14.97 4.91 10.42
CA PHE A 87 15.87 6.05 10.30
C PHE A 87 16.90 5.85 9.18
N ASN A 88 17.44 4.65 9.06
CA ASN A 88 18.36 4.30 8.00
C ASN A 88 17.69 4.42 6.61
N LEU A 89 16.45 3.92 6.46
CA LEU A 89 15.70 4.06 5.21
C LEU A 89 15.45 5.52 4.82
N GLN A 90 15.05 6.35 5.77
CA GLN A 90 14.76 7.76 5.50
C GLN A 90 16.03 8.54 5.14
N MET A 91 17.13 8.30 5.84
CA MET A 91 18.44 8.90 5.49
C MET A 91 18.92 8.42 4.11
N GLY A 92 18.69 7.15 3.76
CA GLY A 92 18.99 6.61 2.43
C GLY A 92 18.16 7.25 1.31
N ARG A 93 17.00 7.83 1.63
CA ARG A 93 16.14 8.58 0.70
C ARG A 93 16.47 10.08 0.66
N GLY A 94 17.64 10.48 1.19
CA GLY A 94 18.07 11.88 1.18
C GLY A 94 17.37 12.77 2.21
N ALA A 95 16.60 12.20 3.14
CA ALA A 95 15.98 13.01 4.19
C ALA A 95 17.07 13.65 5.06
N ALA A 96 17.11 14.99 5.08
CA ALA A 96 18.02 15.72 5.93
C ALA A 96 17.70 15.42 7.41
N PHE A 97 18.74 15.18 8.20
CA PHE A 97 18.60 15.00 9.64
C PHE A 97 18.04 16.29 10.27
N SER A 98 16.75 16.29 10.58
CA SER A 98 16.04 17.45 11.10
C SER A 98 15.32 17.12 12.41
N TRP A 99 14.97 18.16 13.18
CA TRP A 99 14.16 17.99 14.39
C TRP A 99 12.78 17.41 14.08
N GLN A 100 12.17 17.81 12.95
CA GLN A 100 10.90 17.26 12.50
C GLN A 100 11.01 15.77 12.17
N PHE A 101 12.11 15.36 11.51
CA PHE A 101 12.41 13.97 11.25
C PHE A 101 12.49 13.14 12.56
N LEU A 102 13.28 13.58 13.54
CA LEU A 102 13.37 12.91 14.84
C LEU A 102 12.02 12.82 15.56
N LEU A 103 11.28 13.93 15.59
CA LEU A 103 9.99 14.02 16.28
C LEU A 103 8.87 13.24 15.57
N SER A 104 8.98 12.96 14.26
CA SER A 104 7.97 12.20 13.53
C SER A 104 7.85 10.75 13.99
N TRP A 105 8.96 10.12 14.39
CA TRP A 105 9.00 8.72 14.81
C TRP A 105 9.19 8.53 16.31
N PHE A 106 9.66 9.56 17.01
CA PHE A 106 9.81 9.53 18.46
C PHE A 106 8.54 9.05 19.20
N PRO A 107 7.30 9.46 18.83
CA PRO A 107 6.09 8.94 19.45
C PRO A 107 5.92 7.43 19.33
N VAL A 108 6.33 6.84 18.19
CA VAL A 108 6.25 5.39 17.98
C VAL A 108 7.27 4.69 18.88
N THR A 109 8.52 5.16 18.90
CA THR A 109 9.59 4.57 19.71
C THR A 109 9.27 4.65 21.21
N ILE A 110 8.82 5.81 21.70
CA ILE A 110 8.49 5.97 23.13
C ILE A 110 7.28 5.13 23.53
N LEU A 111 6.28 4.99 22.65
CA LEU A 111 5.12 4.16 22.92
C LEU A 111 5.49 2.68 23.03
N LEU A 112 6.37 2.18 22.15
CA LEU A 112 6.89 0.81 22.21
C LEU A 112 7.73 0.60 23.49
N ALA A 113 8.62 1.54 23.82
CA ALA A 113 9.43 1.46 25.04
C ALA A 113 8.56 1.47 26.30
N LEU A 114 7.59 2.38 26.39
CA LEU A 114 6.62 2.46 27.49
C LEU A 114 5.82 1.17 27.61
N THR A 115 5.33 0.63 26.50
CA THR A 115 4.58 -0.65 26.47
C THR A 115 5.43 -1.79 27.02
N GLY A 116 6.69 -1.89 26.59
CA GLY A 116 7.63 -2.89 27.09
C GLY A 116 7.94 -2.75 28.58
N ILE A 117 8.16 -1.52 29.07
CA ILE A 117 8.35 -1.23 30.49
C ILE A 117 7.13 -1.67 31.30
N LEU A 118 5.92 -1.36 30.83
CA LEU A 118 4.69 -1.75 31.52
C LEU A 118 4.51 -3.28 31.57
N PHE A 119 4.92 -4.02 30.53
CA PHE A 119 4.97 -5.49 30.57
C PHE A 119 5.98 -6.03 31.59
N ILE A 120 7.16 -5.41 31.70
CA ILE A 120 8.15 -5.78 32.72
C ILE A 120 7.59 -5.56 34.13
N LEU A 121 6.90 -4.43 34.35
CA LEU A 121 6.21 -4.12 35.61
C LEU A 121 5.08 -5.12 35.91
N GLU A 122 4.23 -5.44 34.92
CA GLU A 122 3.19 -6.45 35.06
C GLU A 122 3.78 -7.82 35.43
N GLY A 123 4.90 -8.21 34.83
CA GLY A 123 5.63 -9.44 35.18
C GLY A 123 6.20 -9.43 36.61
N ARG A 124 6.55 -8.26 37.15
CA ARG A 124 6.93 -8.11 38.57
C ARG A 124 5.70 -8.26 39.47
N TYR A 125 4.60 -7.56 39.16
CA TYR A 125 3.38 -7.62 39.96
C TYR A 125 2.69 -8.99 39.93
N ARG A 126 2.72 -9.71 38.81
CA ARG A 126 2.20 -11.09 38.72
C ARG A 126 2.93 -12.02 39.69
N ARG A 127 4.27 -11.98 39.71
CA ARG A 127 5.07 -12.79 40.64
C ARG A 127 4.81 -12.42 42.09
N SER A 128 4.71 -11.13 42.41
CA SER A 128 4.36 -10.67 43.76
C SER A 128 2.99 -11.18 44.21
N ARG A 129 1.98 -11.15 43.33
CA ARG A 129 0.63 -11.67 43.61
C ARG A 129 0.66 -13.18 43.84
N GLN A 130 1.37 -13.92 42.99
CA GLN A 130 1.53 -15.37 43.14
C GLN A 130 2.21 -15.74 44.46
N ALA A 131 3.25 -15.00 44.87
CA ALA A 131 3.91 -15.17 46.15
C ALA A 131 2.98 -14.88 47.35
N ALA A 132 2.04 -13.95 47.18
CA ALA A 132 1.00 -13.64 48.18
C ALA A 132 -0.19 -14.64 48.16
N GLY A 133 -0.07 -15.78 47.45
CA GLY A 133 -1.08 -16.83 47.41
C GLY A 133 -2.24 -16.57 46.43
N TRP A 134 -2.17 -15.52 45.61
CA TRP A 134 -3.17 -15.29 44.58
C TRP A 134 -3.15 -16.41 43.53
N ARG A 135 -4.33 -16.93 43.18
CA ARG A 135 -4.52 -17.92 42.12
C ARG A 135 -5.31 -17.30 40.97
N PRO A 136 -5.00 -17.66 39.70
CA PRO A 136 -5.76 -17.20 38.56
C PRO A 136 -7.23 -17.66 38.66
N PRO A 137 -8.17 -16.90 38.09
CA PRO A 137 -9.58 -17.30 38.07
C PRO A 137 -9.79 -18.72 37.53
N ALA A 138 -10.77 -19.42 38.11
CA ALA A 138 -11.14 -20.77 37.68
C ALA A 138 -11.79 -20.76 36.29
N SER A 139 -12.59 -19.73 35.97
CA SER A 139 -13.22 -19.63 34.66
C SER A 139 -12.19 -19.33 33.58
N TRP A 140 -12.20 -20.16 32.54
CA TRP A 140 -11.28 -20.05 31.41
C TRP A 140 -11.34 -18.66 30.75
N VAL A 141 -12.55 -18.12 30.53
CA VAL A 141 -12.74 -16.80 29.93
C VAL A 141 -12.07 -15.71 30.77
N ARG A 142 -12.26 -15.69 32.10
CA ARG A 142 -11.61 -14.69 32.96
C ARG A 142 -10.11 -14.92 33.12
N ARG A 143 -9.61 -16.13 32.86
CA ARG A 143 -8.18 -16.41 32.84
C ARG A 143 -7.51 -15.89 31.56
N HIS A 144 -8.22 -16.00 30.43
CA HIS A 144 -7.67 -15.71 29.10
C HIS A 144 -8.23 -14.45 28.44
N TRP A 145 -9.03 -13.64 29.15
CA TRP A 145 -9.68 -12.45 28.58
C TRP A 145 -8.71 -11.49 27.88
N GLN A 146 -7.49 -11.33 28.39
CA GLN A 146 -6.47 -10.46 27.77
C GLN A 146 -6.09 -10.96 26.37
N SER A 147 -5.85 -12.27 26.23
CA SER A 147 -5.56 -12.90 24.94
C SER A 147 -6.77 -12.84 24.02
N LEU A 148 -7.99 -13.00 24.57
CA LEU A 148 -9.23 -12.87 23.80
C LEU A 148 -9.41 -11.46 23.25
N VAL A 149 -9.08 -10.41 24.00
CA VAL A 149 -9.14 -9.03 23.50
C VAL A 149 -8.06 -8.78 22.44
N VAL A 150 -6.81 -9.15 22.75
CA VAL A 150 -5.64 -8.88 21.90
C VAL A 150 -5.67 -9.64 20.58
N ALA A 151 -6.21 -10.86 20.56
CA ALA A 151 -6.38 -11.62 19.32
C ALA A 151 -7.76 -11.38 18.68
N GLY A 152 -8.82 -11.32 19.50
CA GLY A 152 -10.19 -11.25 19.03
C GLY A 152 -10.54 -9.95 18.34
N LEU A 153 -10.13 -8.79 18.89
CA LEU A 153 -10.46 -7.50 18.26
C LEU A 153 -9.79 -7.36 16.87
N PRO A 154 -8.48 -7.61 16.70
CA PRO A 154 -7.87 -7.60 15.37
C PRO A 154 -8.48 -8.63 14.42
N THR A 155 -8.88 -9.81 14.91
CA THR A 155 -9.56 -10.82 14.08
C THR A 155 -10.91 -10.31 13.58
N ILE A 156 -11.70 -9.66 14.43
CA ILE A 156 -12.95 -9.01 14.03
C ILE A 156 -12.69 -7.92 12.98
N VAL A 157 -11.62 -7.15 13.13
CA VAL A 157 -11.21 -6.15 12.14
C VAL A 157 -10.90 -6.80 10.79
N VAL A 158 -10.07 -7.85 10.74
CA VAL A 158 -9.80 -8.59 9.49
C VAL A 158 -11.10 -9.12 8.88
N LEU A 159 -11.98 -9.73 9.68
CA LEU A 159 -13.27 -10.23 9.20
C LEU A 159 -14.14 -9.10 8.62
N GLY A 160 -14.17 -7.93 9.26
CA GLY A 160 -14.88 -6.76 8.73
C GLY A 160 -14.34 -6.30 7.38
N VAL A 161 -13.02 -6.23 7.24
CA VAL A 161 -12.36 -5.89 5.96
C VAL A 161 -12.65 -6.94 4.89
N VAL A 162 -12.56 -8.22 5.22
CA VAL A 162 -12.91 -9.33 4.31
C VAL A 162 -14.37 -9.22 3.86
N LEU A 163 -15.31 -9.06 4.79
CA LEU A 163 -16.74 -8.95 4.45
C LEU A 163 -17.04 -7.73 3.57
N TYR A 164 -16.31 -6.63 3.74
CA TYR A 164 -16.46 -5.43 2.93
C TYR A 164 -15.92 -5.61 1.51
N TRP A 165 -14.70 -6.14 1.36
CA TRP A 165 -14.02 -6.22 0.06
C TRP A 165 -14.35 -7.46 -0.76
N LEU A 166 -14.60 -8.60 -0.10
CA LEU A 166 -14.76 -9.88 -0.76
C LEU A 166 -15.86 -9.89 -1.84
N PRO A 167 -17.05 -9.27 -1.66
CA PRO A 167 -18.06 -9.23 -2.71
C PRO A 167 -17.54 -8.60 -4.00
N THR A 168 -16.94 -7.41 -3.93
CA THR A 168 -16.36 -6.71 -5.08
C THR A 168 -15.28 -7.55 -5.76
N ILE A 169 -14.40 -8.15 -4.97
CA ILE A 169 -13.29 -8.95 -5.46
C ILE A 169 -13.76 -10.23 -6.16
N LEU A 170 -14.82 -10.87 -5.67
CA LEU A 170 -15.39 -12.09 -6.25
C LEU A 170 -16.20 -11.83 -7.52
N THR A 171 -16.64 -10.58 -7.76
CA THR A 171 -17.34 -10.20 -8.99
C THR A 171 -16.42 -9.64 -10.07
N ARG A 172 -15.12 -9.47 -9.77
CA ARG A 172 -14.13 -8.95 -10.73
C ARG A 172 -14.13 -9.73 -12.03
N GLN A 173 -14.17 -9.00 -13.13
CA GLN A 173 -14.03 -9.56 -14.47
C GLN A 173 -12.60 -9.40 -15.00
N ASP A 174 -12.07 -10.52 -15.49
CA ASP A 174 -10.80 -10.56 -16.21
C ASP A 174 -10.97 -11.54 -17.38
N ASP A 175 -11.12 -10.99 -18.59
CA ASP A 175 -11.28 -11.79 -19.80
C ASP A 175 -9.97 -12.47 -20.25
N GLY A 176 -8.85 -12.21 -19.58
CA GLY A 176 -7.54 -12.73 -19.93
C GLY A 176 -6.95 -12.15 -21.22
N ASP A 177 -7.70 -11.28 -21.92
CA ASP A 177 -7.23 -10.63 -23.13
C ASP A 177 -6.23 -9.53 -22.74
N ARG A 178 -5.06 -9.59 -23.37
CA ARG A 178 -3.97 -8.65 -23.19
C ARG A 178 -3.53 -8.03 -24.51
N SER A 179 -4.36 -8.13 -25.55
CA SER A 179 -4.15 -7.49 -26.85
C SER A 179 -4.45 -5.98 -26.80
N ALA A 180 -4.27 -5.32 -27.93
CA ALA A 180 -4.69 -3.93 -28.10
C ALA A 180 -6.22 -3.85 -27.97
N ARG A 181 -6.73 -2.91 -27.18
CA ARG A 181 -8.17 -2.80 -26.91
C ARG A 181 -8.65 -1.38 -27.20
N LEU A 182 -9.64 -1.26 -28.08
CA LEU A 182 -10.45 -0.07 -28.16
C LEU A 182 -11.32 0.03 -26.90
N ILE A 183 -11.19 1.12 -26.16
CA ILE A 183 -12.00 1.43 -24.98
C ILE A 183 -12.73 2.73 -25.25
N GLU A 184 -14.06 2.66 -25.25
CA GLU A 184 -14.93 3.80 -25.51
C GLU A 184 -15.75 4.12 -24.27
N GLY A 185 -15.89 5.41 -23.96
CA GLY A 185 -16.72 5.83 -22.84
C GLY A 185 -16.52 7.27 -22.46
N ASN A 186 -17.58 7.88 -21.93
CA ASN A 186 -17.59 9.28 -21.48
C ASN A 186 -16.94 10.29 -22.45
N GLY A 187 -17.16 10.10 -23.76
CA GLY A 187 -16.67 10.99 -24.81
C GLY A 187 -15.23 10.76 -25.29
N VAL A 188 -14.56 9.70 -24.82
CA VAL A 188 -13.26 9.27 -25.37
C VAL A 188 -13.40 7.93 -26.10
N SER A 189 -12.60 7.74 -27.14
CA SER A 189 -12.45 6.50 -27.91
C SER A 189 -10.97 6.33 -28.20
N LEU A 190 -10.32 5.40 -27.49
CA LEU A 190 -8.86 5.24 -27.51
C LEU A 190 -8.50 3.76 -27.65
N VAL A 191 -7.49 3.46 -28.45
CA VAL A 191 -6.87 2.13 -28.50
C VAL A 191 -5.74 2.10 -27.47
N TRP A 192 -5.84 1.15 -26.53
CA TRP A 192 -4.88 0.94 -25.45
C TRP A 192 -3.92 -0.17 -25.79
N ALA A 193 -2.61 0.07 -25.58
CA ALA A 193 -1.53 -0.83 -26.00
C ALA A 193 -1.68 -2.26 -25.43
N PRO A 194 -1.26 -3.30 -26.17
CA PRO A 194 -1.20 -4.67 -25.68
C PRO A 194 -0.13 -4.84 -24.58
N ALA A 195 -0.15 -5.99 -23.89
CA ALA A 195 0.85 -6.32 -22.90
C ALA A 195 2.24 -6.41 -23.54
N GLY A 196 3.22 -5.71 -22.96
CA GLY A 196 4.53 -5.54 -23.54
C GLY A 196 5.17 -4.22 -23.10
N PRO A 197 6.09 -3.66 -23.88
CA PRO A 197 6.74 -2.39 -23.53
C PRO A 197 5.76 -1.24 -23.34
N GLY A 198 4.60 -1.26 -23.99
CA GLY A 198 3.56 -0.25 -23.85
C GLY A 198 2.58 -0.44 -22.70
N TRP A 199 2.65 -1.54 -21.93
CA TRP A 199 1.72 -1.81 -20.82
C TRP A 199 2.36 -2.63 -19.70
N ASN A 200 2.48 -2.01 -18.52
CA ASN A 200 3.01 -2.66 -17.32
C ASN A 200 4.30 -3.44 -17.62
N TRP A 201 5.27 -2.79 -18.25
CA TRP A 201 6.53 -3.42 -18.61
C TRP A 201 7.43 -3.58 -17.37
N LYS A 202 7.30 -4.73 -16.69
CA LYS A 202 8.09 -5.06 -15.49
C LYS A 202 9.56 -5.21 -15.88
N GLN A 203 10.42 -4.49 -15.17
CA GLN A 203 11.85 -4.44 -15.40
C GLN A 203 12.59 -5.51 -14.58
N ASP A 204 13.84 -5.81 -14.94
CA ASP A 204 14.66 -6.86 -14.30
C ASP A 204 14.90 -6.63 -12.80
N PHE A 205 14.85 -5.39 -12.32
CA PHE A 205 14.93 -5.08 -10.89
C PHE A 205 13.67 -5.47 -10.10
N GLY A 206 12.64 -5.99 -10.77
CA GLY A 206 11.42 -6.50 -10.15
C GLY A 206 10.31 -5.47 -9.96
N GLY A 207 10.47 -4.24 -10.47
CA GLY A 207 9.44 -3.20 -10.43
C GLY A 207 9.09 -2.65 -11.80
N TYR A 208 8.31 -1.58 -11.81
CA TYR A 208 7.89 -0.86 -13.01
C TYR A 208 8.64 0.46 -13.13
N PRO A 209 8.83 0.99 -14.37
CA PRO A 209 9.57 2.22 -14.58
C PRO A 209 8.91 3.41 -13.90
N SER A 210 9.73 4.35 -13.44
CA SER A 210 9.28 5.66 -12.98
C SER A 210 8.80 6.51 -14.15
N TRP A 211 8.04 7.58 -13.88
CA TRP A 211 7.60 8.51 -14.91
C TRP A 211 8.77 9.09 -15.72
N ASN A 212 9.86 9.50 -15.05
CA ASN A 212 11.10 9.96 -15.68
C ASN A 212 11.73 8.88 -16.57
N SER A 213 11.72 7.62 -16.13
CA SER A 213 12.29 6.51 -16.92
C SER A 213 11.51 6.31 -18.23
N ILE A 214 10.18 6.48 -18.18
CA ILE A 214 9.33 6.41 -19.37
C ILE A 214 9.59 7.61 -20.29
N ALA A 215 9.64 8.82 -19.74
CA ALA A 215 9.81 10.07 -20.50
C ALA A 215 11.17 10.17 -21.20
N PHE A 216 12.24 9.66 -20.58
CA PHE A 216 13.60 9.74 -21.11
C PHE A 216 14.06 8.51 -21.89
N TYR A 217 13.14 7.60 -22.24
CA TYR A 217 13.47 6.34 -22.94
C TYR A 217 14.32 6.56 -24.21
N GLY A 218 13.95 7.54 -25.04
CA GLY A 218 14.59 7.85 -26.32
C GLY A 218 15.82 8.75 -26.24
N VAL A 219 16.24 9.18 -25.05
CA VAL A 219 17.49 9.94 -24.91
C VAL A 219 18.66 8.97 -25.10
N GLU A 220 19.78 9.37 -25.72
CA GLU A 220 20.96 8.49 -25.91
C GLU A 220 21.74 8.20 -24.61
N PRO A 221 22.14 6.94 -24.31
CA PRO A 221 21.78 5.71 -25.03
C PRO A 221 20.30 5.35 -24.87
N ILE A 222 19.63 5.01 -25.97
CA ILE A 222 18.20 4.65 -25.99
C ILE A 222 17.96 3.42 -25.10
N GLY A 223 16.94 3.49 -24.23
CA GLY A 223 16.49 2.38 -23.41
C GLY A 223 16.13 2.75 -21.96
N MET A 224 15.69 1.73 -21.22
CA MET A 224 15.42 1.82 -19.77
C MET A 224 16.71 1.68 -18.96
N GLY A 225 16.75 2.24 -17.75
CA GLY A 225 17.86 2.02 -16.81
C GLY A 225 18.92 3.12 -16.77
N LYS A 226 18.65 4.29 -17.34
CA LYS A 226 19.42 5.48 -16.93
C LYS A 226 19.07 5.80 -15.49
N ASN A 227 20.11 5.85 -14.65
CA ASN A 227 20.01 6.60 -13.41
C ASN A 227 19.54 7.99 -13.81
N GLU A 228 18.34 8.33 -13.36
CA GLU A 228 17.65 9.61 -13.49
C GLU A 228 18.63 10.71 -13.88
N LEU A 229 18.58 11.15 -15.14
CA LEU A 229 19.36 12.31 -15.61
C LEU A 229 19.23 13.45 -14.58
N ASP A 230 20.24 14.32 -14.45
CA ASP A 230 20.21 15.47 -13.53
C ASP A 230 18.99 16.37 -13.84
N GLY A 231 17.84 16.06 -13.24
CA GLY A 231 16.58 16.78 -13.47
C GLY A 231 15.32 15.91 -13.52
N PHE A 232 14.20 16.59 -13.67
CA PHE A 232 12.88 16.00 -13.86
C PHE A 232 12.43 16.21 -15.30
N ALA A 233 11.95 15.14 -15.94
CA ALA A 233 11.39 15.23 -17.28
C ALA A 233 10.12 16.10 -17.28
N THR A 234 9.83 16.71 -18.42
CA THR A 234 8.64 17.52 -18.69
C THR A 234 7.64 16.76 -19.58
N VAL A 235 6.40 17.25 -19.69
CA VAL A 235 5.42 16.74 -20.67
C VAL A 235 6.00 16.71 -22.09
N GLU A 236 6.82 17.71 -22.46
CA GLU A 236 7.48 17.76 -23.76
C GLU A 236 8.48 16.61 -23.94
N ASP A 237 9.27 16.31 -22.91
CA ASP A 237 10.19 15.16 -22.94
C ASP A 237 9.41 13.85 -23.11
N MET A 238 8.27 13.69 -22.42
CA MET A 238 7.40 12.53 -22.59
C MET A 238 6.84 12.42 -24.03
N ALA A 239 6.51 13.54 -24.67
CA ALA A 239 6.01 13.54 -26.04
C ALA A 239 7.12 13.24 -27.08
N VAL A 240 8.30 13.81 -26.89
CA VAL A 240 9.40 13.74 -27.87
C VAL A 240 10.24 12.48 -27.70
N THR A 241 10.63 12.15 -26.46
CA THR A 241 11.54 11.04 -26.14
C THR A 241 10.89 9.92 -25.34
N GLY A 242 9.61 10.03 -24.99
CA GLY A 242 8.93 9.03 -24.18
C GLY A 242 8.81 7.67 -24.87
N LEU A 243 8.76 6.60 -24.08
CA LEU A 243 8.70 5.22 -24.58
C LEU A 243 7.57 5.01 -25.60
N CYS A 244 6.39 5.58 -25.36
CA CYS A 244 5.24 5.38 -26.25
C CYS A 244 5.53 5.86 -27.68
N SER A 245 6.30 6.94 -27.84
CA SER A 245 6.66 7.47 -29.16
C SER A 245 7.52 6.50 -29.99
N TYR A 246 8.15 5.51 -29.35
CA TYR A 246 9.00 4.48 -29.97
C TYR A 246 8.28 3.15 -30.21
N LEU A 247 7.00 3.03 -29.86
CA LEU A 247 6.23 1.82 -30.15
C LEU A 247 5.83 1.77 -31.63
N ALA A 248 6.05 0.61 -32.26
CA ALA A 248 5.50 0.30 -33.58
C ALA A 248 3.97 0.19 -33.53
N GLU A 249 3.33 0.11 -34.69
CA GLU A 249 1.87 -0.02 -34.82
C GLU A 249 1.29 -1.21 -34.05
N ASP A 250 2.05 -2.30 -33.90
CA ASP A 250 1.63 -3.48 -33.14
C ASP A 250 1.56 -3.26 -31.61
N GLY A 251 2.10 -2.15 -31.10
CA GLY A 251 2.15 -1.79 -29.68
C GLY A 251 3.03 -2.69 -28.81
N VAL A 252 3.76 -3.64 -29.39
CA VAL A 252 4.67 -4.57 -28.69
C VAL A 252 6.13 -4.42 -29.10
N THR A 253 6.40 -3.91 -30.30
CA THR A 253 7.75 -3.75 -30.84
C THR A 253 8.26 -2.34 -30.57
N LEU A 254 9.45 -2.22 -30.00
CA LEU A 254 10.17 -0.94 -29.84
C LEU A 254 11.06 -0.71 -31.06
N LEU A 255 10.93 0.47 -31.67
CA LEU A 255 11.69 0.90 -32.84
C LEU A 255 12.95 1.66 -32.42
N PRO A 256 13.98 1.75 -33.29
CA PRO A 256 15.16 2.56 -33.02
C PRO A 256 14.92 4.07 -33.20
N GLU A 257 13.86 4.44 -33.92
CA GLU A 257 13.45 5.83 -34.17
C GLU A 257 11.98 6.00 -33.73
N PRO A 258 11.57 7.21 -33.31
CA PRO A 258 10.19 7.44 -32.88
C PRO A 258 9.22 7.35 -34.07
N ALA A 259 8.15 6.56 -33.88
CA ALA A 259 7.07 6.40 -34.85
C ALA A 259 5.88 7.33 -34.59
N TYR A 260 5.74 7.85 -33.37
CA TYR A 260 4.66 8.77 -32.96
C TYR A 260 3.24 8.23 -33.24
N ILE A 261 3.07 6.90 -33.19
CA ILE A 261 1.76 6.24 -33.30
C ILE A 261 1.09 6.25 -31.93
N TRP A 262 1.84 5.84 -30.90
CA TRP A 262 1.36 5.78 -29.53
C TRP A 262 1.84 7.00 -28.73
N ARG A 263 1.01 7.42 -27.79
CA ARG A 263 1.29 8.48 -26.83
C ARG A 263 0.95 8.04 -25.42
N PHE A 264 1.40 8.82 -24.45
CA PHE A 264 1.02 8.63 -23.05
C PHE A 264 -0.37 9.25 -22.81
N PRO A 265 -1.27 8.58 -22.05
CA PRO A 265 -2.61 9.10 -21.78
C PRO A 265 -2.61 10.18 -20.69
N THR A 266 -3.54 11.11 -20.78
CA THR A 266 -3.80 12.13 -19.73
C THR A 266 -4.61 11.56 -18.56
N VAL A 267 -4.70 12.31 -17.44
CA VAL A 267 -5.55 11.96 -16.30
C VAL A 267 -7.01 11.87 -16.73
N ASP A 268 -7.50 12.83 -17.51
CA ASP A 268 -8.90 12.86 -17.98
C ASP A 268 -9.22 11.63 -18.83
N GLU A 269 -8.32 11.21 -19.73
CA GLU A 269 -8.49 10.01 -20.55
C GLU A 269 -8.50 8.72 -19.73
N ILE A 270 -7.60 8.58 -18.75
CA ILE A 270 -7.59 7.41 -17.86
C ILE A 270 -8.88 7.37 -17.05
N VAL A 271 -9.28 8.49 -16.45
CA VAL A 271 -10.50 8.58 -15.64
C VAL A 271 -11.73 8.22 -16.48
N ARG A 272 -11.89 8.79 -17.67
CA ARG A 272 -13.04 8.56 -18.55
C ARG A 272 -13.13 7.15 -19.10
N THR A 273 -12.04 6.38 -19.07
CA THR A 273 -12.01 4.98 -19.52
C THR A 273 -12.17 3.96 -18.40
N LEU A 274 -12.24 4.41 -17.14
CA LEU A 274 -12.53 3.53 -16.01
C LEU A 274 -13.87 2.81 -16.20
N ALA A 275 -13.92 1.55 -15.77
CA ALA A 275 -15.04 0.65 -16.01
C ALA A 275 -15.34 -0.24 -14.80
N LEU A 276 -16.55 -0.79 -14.78
CA LEU A 276 -16.99 -1.85 -13.89
C LEU A 276 -17.78 -2.86 -14.71
N HIS A 277 -17.40 -4.14 -14.64
CA HIS A 277 -18.06 -5.26 -15.33
C HIS A 277 -18.18 -5.06 -16.85
N GLY A 278 -17.17 -4.47 -17.47
CA GLY A 278 -17.16 -4.14 -18.90
C GLY A 278 -18.00 -2.92 -19.29
N GLU A 279 -18.68 -2.27 -18.34
CA GLU A 279 -19.43 -1.04 -18.55
C GLU A 279 -18.60 0.18 -18.14
N ASN A 280 -18.62 1.25 -18.94
CA ASN A 280 -17.96 2.50 -18.58
C ASN A 280 -18.54 3.07 -17.28
N ALA A 281 -17.67 3.50 -16.36
CA ALA A 281 -18.06 3.98 -15.04
C ALA A 281 -18.59 5.43 -15.03
N GLY A 282 -18.56 6.13 -16.17
CA GLY A 282 -19.03 7.51 -16.31
C GLY A 282 -18.21 8.51 -15.49
N CYS A 283 -16.92 8.21 -15.25
CA CYS A 283 -16.08 9.02 -14.39
C CYS A 283 -15.65 10.32 -15.06
N THR A 284 -15.67 11.43 -14.31
CA THR A 284 -15.14 12.73 -14.70
C THR A 284 -14.22 13.29 -13.60
N TRP A 285 -13.26 14.11 -14.00
CA TRP A 285 -12.38 14.81 -13.07
C TRP A 285 -12.41 16.31 -13.35
N ASP A 286 -12.47 17.11 -12.30
CA ASP A 286 -12.56 18.57 -12.36
C ASP A 286 -11.17 19.25 -12.48
N GLY A 287 -10.10 18.46 -12.41
CA GLY A 287 -8.71 18.95 -12.42
C GLY A 287 -8.14 19.28 -11.04
N THR A 288 -8.93 19.18 -9.96
CA THR A 288 -8.49 19.60 -8.62
C THR A 288 -8.76 18.58 -7.51
N ASP A 289 -9.84 17.81 -7.62
CA ASP A 289 -10.23 16.86 -6.61
C ASP A 289 -9.33 15.63 -6.58
N ARG A 290 -9.20 15.01 -5.41
CA ARG A 290 -8.41 13.77 -5.24
C ARG A 290 -9.13 12.51 -5.73
N TRP A 291 -10.37 12.67 -6.20
CA TRP A 291 -11.23 11.58 -6.63
C TRP A 291 -12.02 12.04 -7.85
N ALA A 292 -12.14 11.16 -8.83
CA ALA A 292 -13.07 11.34 -9.92
C ALA A 292 -14.51 11.13 -9.43
N GLU A 293 -15.43 11.91 -9.97
CA GLU A 293 -16.87 11.68 -9.79
C GLU A 293 -17.33 10.63 -10.80
N CYS A 294 -17.80 9.48 -10.33
CA CYS A 294 -18.22 8.36 -11.16
C CYS A 294 -19.68 7.98 -10.90
N LEU A 295 -20.37 7.52 -11.95
CA LEU A 295 -21.72 6.96 -11.85
C LEU A 295 -21.70 5.55 -11.24
N LEU A 296 -20.70 4.76 -11.62
CA LEU A 296 -20.40 3.44 -11.06
C LEU A 296 -19.05 3.50 -10.34
N ARG A 297 -18.84 2.67 -9.31
CA ARG A 297 -17.52 2.57 -8.68
C ARG A 297 -16.63 1.67 -9.53
N PRO A 298 -15.62 2.19 -10.23
CA PRO A 298 -14.77 1.35 -11.08
C PRO A 298 -13.93 0.39 -10.24
N ASP A 299 -13.49 -0.69 -10.87
CA ASP A 299 -12.64 -1.71 -10.24
C ASP A 299 -11.49 -2.13 -11.18
N LYS A 300 -10.56 -2.92 -10.64
CA LYS A 300 -9.36 -3.41 -11.33
C LYS A 300 -9.71 -4.55 -12.28
N GLU A 301 -10.32 -4.20 -13.41
CA GLU A 301 -10.87 -5.15 -14.38
C GLU A 301 -10.41 -4.87 -15.81
N THR A 302 -10.50 -5.90 -16.66
CA THR A 302 -10.35 -5.77 -18.11
C THR A 302 -11.49 -4.92 -18.68
N PRO A 303 -11.28 -4.14 -19.77
CA PRO A 303 -10.10 -4.18 -20.64
C PRO A 303 -8.94 -3.27 -20.22
N LEU A 304 -9.13 -2.33 -19.30
CA LEU A 304 -8.11 -1.33 -18.96
C LEU A 304 -7.01 -1.89 -18.04
N TRP A 305 -7.42 -2.62 -17.00
CA TRP A 305 -6.54 -3.17 -15.98
C TRP A 305 -6.37 -4.68 -16.14
N ALA A 306 -5.23 -5.19 -15.67
CA ALA A 306 -5.03 -6.62 -15.48
C ALA A 306 -5.23 -6.96 -13.99
N SER A 307 -6.32 -7.66 -13.67
CA SER A 307 -6.70 -7.93 -12.27
C SER A 307 -5.67 -8.76 -11.51
N ASN A 308 -4.91 -9.57 -12.25
CA ASN A 308 -3.88 -10.49 -11.76
C ASN A 308 -2.45 -9.92 -11.75
N GLN A 309 -2.26 -8.64 -12.10
CA GLN A 309 -0.94 -7.99 -12.04
C GLN A 309 -0.84 -7.06 -10.83
N GLU A 310 0.37 -6.69 -10.43
CA GLU A 310 0.62 -5.83 -9.26
C GLU A 310 0.12 -4.38 -9.42
N PRO A 311 0.20 -3.72 -10.59
CA PRO A 311 -0.18 -2.32 -10.73
C PRO A 311 -1.62 -2.02 -10.33
N VAL A 312 -1.78 -1.00 -9.50
CA VAL A 312 -3.07 -0.45 -9.05
C VAL A 312 -3.19 1.05 -9.31
N TYR A 313 -2.07 1.67 -9.69
CA TYR A 313 -1.95 3.06 -10.12
C TYR A 313 -1.42 3.06 -11.55
N MET A 314 -1.89 3.99 -12.35
CA MET A 314 -1.41 4.23 -13.71
C MET A 314 -0.88 5.65 -13.77
N TRP A 315 0.37 5.80 -14.19
CA TRP A 315 0.93 7.11 -14.51
C TRP A 315 0.12 7.80 -15.60
N ALA A 316 -0.05 9.11 -15.47
CA ALA A 316 -0.67 9.98 -16.46
C ALA A 316 0.36 10.94 -17.07
N LEU A 317 0.05 11.50 -18.23
CA LEU A 317 0.89 12.48 -18.93
C LEU A 317 1.04 13.77 -18.12
N ASP A 318 -0.01 14.15 -17.40
CA ASP A 318 -0.10 15.42 -16.69
C ASP A 318 0.92 15.52 -15.54
N GLU A 319 1.63 16.65 -15.51
CA GLU A 319 2.49 17.04 -14.40
C GLU A 319 1.67 17.66 -13.26
N ALA A 320 1.94 17.24 -12.03
CA ALA A 320 1.38 17.92 -10.85
C ALA A 320 2.21 19.16 -10.50
N ASN A 321 3.52 19.08 -10.70
CA ASN A 321 4.48 20.17 -10.62
C ASN A 321 5.79 19.75 -11.30
N SER A 322 6.86 20.53 -11.14
CA SER A 322 8.16 20.22 -11.76
C SER A 322 8.76 18.89 -11.31
N GLU A 323 8.48 18.43 -10.09
CA GLU A 323 9.07 17.23 -9.49
C GLU A 323 8.12 16.02 -9.49
N ASP A 324 6.81 16.27 -9.49
CA ASP A 324 5.76 15.25 -9.37
C ASP A 324 4.91 15.10 -10.64
N ALA A 325 4.51 13.87 -10.94
CA ALA A 325 3.52 13.56 -11.97
C ALA A 325 2.25 12.98 -11.36
N TYR A 326 1.12 13.13 -12.05
CA TYR A 326 -0.13 12.53 -11.63
C TYR A 326 -0.18 11.04 -11.92
N TYR A 327 -0.92 10.33 -11.07
CA TYR A 327 -1.34 8.96 -11.31
C TYR A 327 -2.83 8.81 -10.98
N VAL A 328 -3.46 7.82 -11.60
CA VAL A 328 -4.85 7.45 -11.37
C VAL A 328 -4.91 6.01 -10.86
N SER A 329 -5.62 5.79 -9.76
CA SER A 329 -5.90 4.43 -9.27
C SER A 329 -7.06 3.80 -10.04
N TYR A 330 -7.14 2.48 -10.02
CA TYR A 330 -8.27 1.75 -10.63
C TYR A 330 -9.65 2.11 -10.03
N GLN A 331 -9.70 2.75 -8.85
CA GLN A 331 -10.94 3.23 -8.22
C GLN A 331 -11.24 4.71 -8.51
N GLY A 332 -10.45 5.36 -9.36
CA GLY A 332 -10.63 6.77 -9.69
C GLY A 332 -10.04 7.75 -8.66
N ALA A 333 -9.25 7.30 -7.69
CA ALA A 333 -8.44 8.21 -6.88
C ALA A 333 -7.31 8.80 -7.72
N ILE A 334 -7.11 10.11 -7.64
CA ILE A 334 -6.04 10.87 -8.30
C ILE A 334 -5.05 11.32 -7.23
N GLY A 335 -3.77 11.07 -7.46
CA GLY A 335 -2.69 11.53 -6.61
C GLY A 335 -1.48 11.92 -7.44
N SER A 336 -0.45 12.42 -6.77
CA SER A 336 0.83 12.73 -7.40
C SER A 336 1.97 12.07 -6.63
N GLN A 337 3.03 11.71 -7.36
CA GLN A 337 4.26 11.16 -6.79
C GLN A 337 5.46 11.71 -7.55
N PRO A 338 6.65 11.74 -6.90
CA PRO A 338 7.89 12.14 -7.55
C PRO A 338 8.09 11.37 -8.86
N LYS A 339 8.37 12.07 -9.94
CA LYS A 339 8.54 11.48 -11.29
C LYS A 339 9.63 10.44 -11.34
N ASN A 340 10.57 10.53 -10.42
CA ASN A 340 11.72 9.66 -10.32
C ASN A 340 11.42 8.38 -9.52
N TRP A 341 10.26 8.30 -8.85
CA TRP A 341 9.91 7.14 -8.05
C TRP A 341 9.26 6.03 -8.88
N GLY A 342 10.00 4.94 -9.11
CA GLY A 342 9.45 3.67 -9.61
C GLY A 342 9.02 2.77 -8.45
N ASN A 343 7.85 2.14 -8.54
CA ASN A 343 7.45 1.11 -7.57
C ASN A 343 6.60 -0.01 -8.21
N PRO A 344 6.48 -1.19 -7.56
CA PRO A 344 5.72 -2.32 -8.11
C PRO A 344 4.21 -2.10 -8.32
N ARG A 345 3.66 -0.97 -7.86
CA ARG A 345 2.22 -0.64 -7.88
C ARG A 345 1.87 0.37 -8.98
N HIS A 346 2.87 1.06 -9.54
CA HIS A 346 2.68 2.06 -10.59
C HIS A 346 2.97 1.44 -11.94
N GLY A 347 1.91 1.24 -12.70
CA GLY A 347 1.98 0.85 -14.10
C GLY A 347 1.88 2.06 -15.02
N PHE A 348 1.84 1.75 -16.30
CA PHE A 348 1.49 2.68 -17.36
C PHE A 348 0.87 1.89 -18.50
N ARG A 349 0.14 2.59 -19.38
CA ARG A 349 -0.34 2.02 -20.63
C ARG A 349 -0.39 3.09 -21.70
N CYS A 350 0.26 2.87 -22.83
CA CYS A 350 0.22 3.80 -23.96
C CYS A 350 -1.14 3.73 -24.67
N VAL A 351 -1.53 4.82 -25.34
CA VAL A 351 -2.77 4.94 -26.11
C VAL A 351 -2.52 5.52 -27.49
N HIS A 352 -3.44 5.29 -28.43
CA HIS A 352 -3.55 6.07 -29.66
C HIS A 352 -5.02 6.27 -30.03
N ASP A 353 -5.28 7.22 -30.93
CA ASP A 353 -6.61 7.59 -31.42
C ASP A 353 -7.11 6.68 -32.55
#